data_AF-A0A1C3X4J0-F1
#
_entry.id   AF-A0A1C3X4J0-F1
#
_cell.length_a   1.000
_cell.length_b   1.000
_cell.length_c   1.000
_cell.angle_alpha   90.00
_cell.angle_beta   90.00
_cell.angle_gamma   90.00
#
_symmetry.space_group_name_H-M   'P 1'
#
loop_
_entity.id
_entity.type
_entity.pdbx_description
1 polymer ?
#
loop_
_entity_poly.entity_id
_entity_poly.type
_entity_poly.pdbx_seq_one_letter_code
_entity_poly.pdbx_strand_id
1 'polypeptide(L)' 'MAKHDESPLLSATDAKQADKRDTSAYGRGSKAGKQKNPAEGNPYPEGSRAAKSFEHGQLDAQKVRCSDKPPGR' A
#
# COMPACT_ATOMS: atom_id res chain seq x y z
N MET A 1 5.64 -0.17 -42.65
CA MET A 1 4.61 0.30 -41.71
C MET A 1 5.19 0.33 -40.30
N ALA A 2 4.73 1.25 -39.48
CA ALA A 2 5.36 1.68 -38.24
C ALA A 2 4.83 0.95 -36.98
N LYS A 3 5.69 0.93 -35.96
CA LYS A 3 5.46 0.83 -34.50
C LYS A 3 4.91 -0.48 -33.94
N HIS A 4 5.73 -1.18 -33.16
CA HIS A 4 5.43 -1.66 -31.81
C HIS A 4 6.78 -1.80 -31.08
N ASP A 5 7.25 -0.71 -30.47
CA ASP A 5 6.92 -0.31 -29.09
C ASP A 5 7.76 -1.13 -28.11
N GLU A 6 8.94 -0.56 -27.87
CA GLU A 6 9.80 -0.67 -26.71
C GLU A 6 9.17 -1.48 -25.56
N SER A 7 9.53 -2.76 -25.45
CA SER A 7 9.30 -3.51 -24.22
C SER A 7 10.11 -2.78 -23.14
N PRO A 8 9.50 -2.13 -22.13
CA PRO A 8 10.29 -1.56 -21.08
C PRO A 8 10.86 -2.77 -20.35
N LEU A 9 12.16 -2.97 -20.50
CA LEU A 9 12.98 -3.65 -19.54
C LEU A 9 12.72 -2.93 -18.21
N LEU A 10 11.70 -3.38 -17.47
CA LEU A 10 11.55 -3.09 -16.05
C LEU A 10 12.79 -3.68 -15.41
N SER A 11 13.83 -2.85 -15.40
CA SER A 11 15.17 -3.17 -14.95
C SER A 11 15.06 -3.91 -13.63
N ALA A 12 15.84 -4.96 -13.40
CA ALA A 12 15.83 -5.69 -12.14
C ALA A 12 16.04 -4.77 -10.91
N THR A 13 16.58 -3.56 -11.14
CA THR A 13 16.65 -2.47 -10.14
C THR A 13 15.28 -1.86 -9.83
N ASP A 14 14.40 -1.68 -10.82
CA ASP A 14 13.04 -1.18 -10.66
C ASP A 14 12.16 -2.19 -9.90
N ALA A 15 12.28 -3.49 -10.20
CA ALA A 15 11.57 -4.54 -9.44
C ALA A 15 12.00 -4.57 -7.96
N LYS A 16 13.30 -4.49 -7.68
CA LYS A 16 13.84 -4.50 -6.31
C LYS A 16 13.51 -3.21 -5.55
N GLN A 17 13.38 -2.10 -6.27
CA GLN A 17 12.96 -0.81 -5.73
C GLN A 17 11.44 -0.75 -5.51
N ALA A 18 10.65 -1.39 -6.37
CA ALA A 18 9.22 -1.61 -6.22
C ALA A 18 8.94 -2.47 -4.98
N ASP A 19 9.66 -3.58 -4.78
CA ASP A 19 9.52 -4.44 -3.60
C ASP A 19 9.77 -3.69 -2.27
N LYS A 20 10.81 -2.85 -2.24
CA LYS A 20 11.10 -1.99 -1.08
C LYS A 20 10.04 -0.90 -0.87
N ARG A 21 9.46 -0.38 -1.96
CA ARG A 21 8.37 0.59 -1.92
C ARG A 21 7.06 -0.07 -1.44
N ASP A 22 6.79 -1.31 -1.85
CA ASP A 22 5.60 -2.07 -1.49
C ASP A 22 5.59 -2.43 0.00
N THR A 23 6.72 -2.89 0.54
CA THR A 23 6.88 -3.15 1.98
C THR A 23 6.77 -1.86 2.82
N SER A 24 7.37 -0.77 2.34
CA SER A 24 7.24 0.54 2.98
C SER A 24 5.80 1.07 2.94
N ALA A 25 5.08 0.81 1.85
CA ALA A 25 3.69 1.19 1.67
C ALA A 25 2.78 0.45 2.64
N TYR A 26 2.97 -0.86 2.83
CA TYR A 26 2.25 -1.64 3.86
C TYR A 26 2.45 -1.05 5.26
N GLY A 27 3.70 -0.73 5.62
CA GLY A 27 4.00 -0.13 6.92
C GLY A 27 3.35 1.24 7.11
N ARG A 28 3.32 2.08 6.06
CA ARG A 28 2.60 3.36 6.08
C ARG A 28 1.09 3.17 6.20
N GLY A 29 0.53 2.22 5.45
CA GLY A 29 -0.86 1.82 5.51
C GLY A 29 -1.27 1.42 6.92
N SER A 30 -0.50 0.53 7.54
CA SER A 30 -0.72 0.08 8.93
C SER A 30 -0.70 1.24 9.92
N LYS A 31 0.24 2.18 9.80
CA LYS A 31 0.26 3.40 10.63
C LYS A 31 -0.98 4.27 10.40
N ALA A 32 -1.39 4.47 9.16
CA ALA A 32 -2.60 5.23 8.82
C ALA A 32 -3.86 4.56 9.37
N GLY A 33 -3.98 3.23 9.30
CA GLY A 33 -5.09 2.48 9.86
C GLY A 33 -5.14 2.50 11.38
N LYS A 34 -3.99 2.74 12.03
CA LYS A 34 -3.90 2.99 13.48
C LYS A 34 -4.34 4.39 13.91
N GLN A 35 -4.42 5.35 12.98
CA GLN A 35 -4.91 6.71 13.27
C GLN A 35 -6.43 6.79 13.19
N LYS A 36 -7.06 7.58 14.06
CA LYS A 36 -8.53 7.71 14.14
C LYS A 36 -9.12 8.43 12.92
N ASN A 37 -8.34 9.27 12.27
CA ASN A 37 -8.69 9.93 11.02
C ASN A 37 -7.41 10.07 10.19
N PRO A 38 -7.11 9.14 9.26
CA PRO A 38 -5.96 9.29 8.39
C PRO A 38 -6.22 10.49 7.47
N ALA A 39 -5.63 11.64 7.83
CA ALA A 39 -5.75 12.87 7.05
C ALA A 39 -5.09 12.74 5.67
N GLU A 40 -4.09 11.85 5.56
CA GLU A 40 -3.47 11.47 4.31
C GLU A 40 -4.06 10.13 3.85
N GLY A 41 -4.84 10.18 2.77
CA GLY A 41 -5.25 9.00 2.02
C GLY A 41 -4.06 8.28 1.39
N ASN A 42 -4.33 7.30 0.53
CA ASN A 42 -3.28 6.54 -0.15
C ASN A 42 -2.43 7.48 -1.04
N PRO A 43 -1.13 7.72 -0.74
CA PRO A 43 -0.30 8.63 -1.53
C PRO A 43 0.23 7.98 -2.81
N TYR A 44 -0.08 6.70 -3.03
CA TYR A 44 0.38 5.93 -4.18
C TYR A 44 -0.65 5.96 -5.31
N PRO A 45 -0.20 5.95 -6.58
CA PRO A 45 -1.11 5.95 -7.71
C PRO A 45 -2.02 4.73 -7.70
N GLU A 46 -3.31 4.94 -7.98
CA GLU A 46 -4.32 3.88 -8.00
C GLU A 46 -3.92 2.73 -8.95
N GLY A 47 -4.22 1.50 -8.53
CA GLY A 47 -3.86 0.29 -9.29
C GLY A 47 -2.42 -0.20 -9.09
N SER A 48 -1.52 0.60 -8.50
CA SER A 48 -0.15 0.19 -8.21
C SER A 48 -0.07 -0.85 -7.08
N ARG A 49 0.97 -1.69 -7.11
CA ARG A 49 1.25 -2.64 -6.01
C ARG A 49 1.38 -1.92 -4.66
N ALA A 50 2.07 -0.78 -4.62
CA ALA A 50 2.24 0.01 -3.41
C ALA A 50 0.90 0.53 -2.87
N ALA A 51 -0.01 0.96 -3.74
CA ALA A 51 -1.35 1.39 -3.34
C ALA A 51 -2.13 0.25 -2.67
N LYS A 52 -2.11 -0.94 -3.28
CA LYS A 52 -2.74 -2.15 -2.72
C LYS A 52 -2.13 -2.55 -1.38
N SER A 53 -0.80 -2.47 -1.26
CA SER A 53 -0.09 -2.77 -0.01
C SER A 53 -0.45 -1.78 1.10
N PHE A 54 -0.55 -0.48 0.79
CA PHE A 54 -0.98 0.55 1.74
C PHE A 54 -2.41 0.29 2.23
N GLU A 55 -3.36 0.04 1.33
CA GLU A 55 -4.74 -0.29 1.69
C GLU A 55 -4.82 -1.55 2.55
N HIS A 56 -4.08 -2.60 2.19
CA HIS A 56 -4.02 -3.82 2.98
C HIS A 56 -3.53 -3.56 4.40
N GLY A 57 -2.40 -2.84 4.55
CA GLY A 57 -1.87 -2.51 5.86
C GLY A 57 -2.85 -1.66 6.67
N GLN A 58 -3.55 -0.72 6.02
CA GLN A 58 -4.53 0.14 6.67
C GLN A 58 -5.73 -0.66 7.19
N LEU A 59 -6.31 -1.52 6.35
CA LEU A 59 -7.44 -2.37 6.73
C LEU A 59 -7.06 -3.34 7.85
N ASP A 60 -5.87 -3.93 7.79
CA ASP A 60 -5.39 -4.86 8.82
C ASP A 60 -5.24 -4.14 10.18
N ALA A 61 -4.63 -2.96 10.18
CA ALA A 61 -4.52 -2.13 11.38
C ALA A 61 -5.88 -1.66 11.94
N GLN A 62 -6.83 -1.30 11.07
CA GLN A 62 -8.18 -0.92 11.49
C GLN A 62 -8.92 -2.11 12.10
N LYS A 63 -8.79 -3.31 11.51
CA LYS A 63 -9.36 -4.55 12.06
C LYS A 63 -8.84 -4.81 13.46
N VAL A 64 -7.52 -4.72 13.68
CA VAL A 64 -6.92 -4.89 15.01
C VAL A 64 -7.49 -3.88 16.03
N ARG A 65 -7.66 -2.61 15.63
CA ARG A 65 -8.28 -1.59 16.49
C ARG A 65 -9.76 -1.80 16.76
N CYS A 66 -10.50 -2.35 15.80
CA CYS A 66 -11.90 -2.72 16.01
C CYS A 66 -12.03 -3.91 16.97
N SER A 67 -11.11 -4.86 16.91
CA SER A 67 -11.07 -6.04 17.79
C SER A 67 -10.60 -5.74 19.21
N ASP A 68 -9.85 -4.66 19.43
CA ASP A 68 -9.36 -4.22 20.74
C ASP A 68 -10.44 -3.52 21.59
N LYS A 69 -11.59 -3.18 21.00
CA LYS A 69 -12.76 -2.80 21.80
C LYS A 69 -13.25 -4.07 22.52
N PRO A 70 -13.25 -4.11 23.86
CA PRO A 70 -13.85 -5.24 24.56
C PRO A 70 -15.30 -5.37 24.09
N PRO A 71 -15.80 -6.59 23.82
CA PRO A 71 -17.24 -6.77 23.62
C PRO A 71 -17.93 -6.19 24.85
N GLY A 72 -18.76 -5.17 24.62
CA GLY A 72 -19.39 -4.40 25.69
C GLY A 72 -20.04 -5.32 26.72
N ARG A 73 -19.76 -5.05 28.00
CA ARG A 73 -20.64 -5.44 29.11
C ARG A 73 -21.85 -4.52 29.15
#